data_AF-A0A4U8SN44-F1
#
_entry.id   AF-A0A4U8SN44-F1
#
_cell.length_a   1.000
_cell.length_b   1.000
_cell.length_c   1.000
_cell.angle_alpha   90.00
_cell.angle_beta   90.00
_cell.angle_gamma   90.00
#
_symmetry.space_group_name_H-M   'P 1'
#
loop_
_entity.id
_entity.type
_entity.pdbx_description
1 polymer ?
#
loop_
_entity_poly.entity_id
_entity_poly.type
_entity_poly.pdbx_seq_one_letter_code
_entity_poly.pdbx_strand_id
1 'polypeptide(L)'
;MDKVNLEVFRFQAGVDYLPYYTKLVFTFSSQHKLSHLLTFLHDEIGDYGYDKTYLALRINHIVIFEDMSITELVQRFGTEWQIEPLSIYYANKDLLLNKDALWRKYDTFFTEADFISEVEKKELGKYLILNLITSMENEDYLGDGFFLYLKWLISRHPHKMQFFTKWLLDKNGGILYFVSLADMVYPRANTLDEEIWELMRDIVFSYESKQIKALTTLKCGRKG
;
A
#
# COMPACT_ATOMS: atom_id res chain seq x y z
N MET A 1 -0.14 -15.45 -33.24
CA MET A 1 -0.76 -14.57 -32.23
C MET A 1 -0.53 -15.21 -30.90
N ASP A 2 0.17 -14.50 -30.02
CA ASP A 2 0.56 -15.03 -28.71
C ASP A 2 -0.61 -14.94 -27.75
N LYS A 3 -0.59 -15.77 -26.70
CA LYS A 3 -1.72 -15.93 -25.77
C LYS A 3 -1.22 -15.92 -24.34
N VAL A 4 -2.05 -15.38 -23.46
CA VAL A 4 -1.91 -15.48 -22.00
C VAL A 4 -3.16 -16.18 -21.46
N ASN A 5 -2.95 -17.20 -20.64
CA ASN A 5 -3.99 -17.85 -19.86
C ASN A 5 -4.17 -17.08 -18.55
N LEU A 6 -5.41 -16.74 -18.24
CA LEU A 6 -5.78 -15.88 -17.12
C LEU A 6 -6.62 -16.65 -16.11
N GLU A 7 -6.30 -16.52 -14.83
CA GLU A 7 -7.19 -16.82 -13.70
C GLU A 7 -7.56 -15.50 -13.03
N VAL A 8 -8.80 -15.06 -13.23
CA VAL A 8 -9.23 -13.70 -12.89
C VAL A 8 -10.13 -13.72 -11.67
N PHE A 9 -9.73 -13.00 -10.62
CA PHE A 9 -10.50 -12.86 -9.39
C PHE A 9 -11.88 -12.24 -9.65
N ARG A 10 -12.92 -12.86 -9.09
CA ARG A 10 -14.31 -12.40 -9.12
C ARG A 10 -14.89 -12.36 -7.72
N PHE A 11 -15.52 -11.23 -7.41
CA PHE A 11 -16.23 -11.04 -6.16
C PHE A 11 -17.07 -9.77 -6.23
N GLN A 12 -18.26 -9.78 -5.64
CA GLN A 12 -19.06 -8.60 -5.39
C GLN A 12 -19.60 -8.61 -3.96
N ALA A 13 -19.16 -7.63 -3.17
CA ALA A 13 -19.58 -7.47 -1.78
C ALA A 13 -21.10 -7.29 -1.68
N GLY A 14 -21.72 -8.04 -0.77
CA GLY A 14 -23.17 -8.03 -0.55
C GLY A 14 -23.98 -8.84 -1.57
N VAL A 15 -23.33 -9.45 -2.58
CA VAL A 15 -23.97 -10.35 -3.54
C VAL A 15 -23.37 -11.74 -3.45
N ASP A 16 -22.04 -11.84 -3.54
CA ASP A 16 -21.33 -13.12 -3.54
C ASP A 16 -21.03 -13.59 -2.11
N TYR A 17 -21.13 -14.90 -1.88
CA TYR A 17 -20.79 -15.51 -0.59
C TYR A 17 -19.28 -15.70 -0.41
N LEU A 18 -18.58 -16.13 -1.48
CA LEU A 18 -17.13 -16.33 -1.50
C LEU A 18 -16.55 -15.85 -2.83
N PRO A 19 -15.30 -15.35 -2.83
CA PRO A 19 -14.60 -15.06 -4.08
C PRO A 19 -14.34 -16.33 -4.88
N TYR A 20 -14.25 -16.20 -6.20
CA TYR A 20 -13.93 -17.28 -7.12
C TYR A 20 -13.06 -16.77 -8.27
N TYR A 21 -12.51 -17.67 -9.08
CA TYR A 21 -11.68 -17.31 -10.24
C TYR A 21 -12.32 -17.76 -11.54
N THR A 22 -12.34 -16.87 -12.53
CA THR A 22 -12.78 -17.16 -13.89
C THR A 22 -11.58 -17.37 -14.80
N LYS A 23 -11.58 -18.46 -15.57
CA LYS A 23 -10.50 -18.77 -16.51
C LYS A 23 -10.79 -18.17 -17.87
N LEU A 24 -9.85 -17.42 -18.43
CA LEU A 24 -9.95 -16.77 -19.74
C LEU A 24 -8.65 -16.92 -20.51
N VAL A 25 -8.71 -16.70 -21.82
CA VAL A 25 -7.52 -16.65 -22.68
C VAL A 25 -7.51 -15.32 -23.40
N PHE A 26 -6.48 -14.52 -23.15
CA PHE A 26 -6.28 -13.26 -23.84
C PHE A 26 -5.27 -13.43 -24.96
N THR A 27 -5.70 -13.11 -26.18
CA THR A 27 -4.81 -13.13 -27.35
C THR A 27 -4.26 -11.73 -27.55
N PHE A 28 -2.93 -11.60 -27.65
CA PHE A 28 -2.27 -10.30 -27.69
C PHE A 28 -1.32 -10.13 -28.88
N SER A 29 -0.90 -8.88 -29.05
CA SER A 29 0.11 -8.42 -30.01
C SER A 29 1.00 -7.40 -29.32
N SER A 30 2.09 -6.98 -29.97
CA SER A 30 3.07 -6.03 -29.40
C SER A 30 2.50 -4.65 -29.05
N GLN A 31 1.31 -4.31 -29.53
CA GLN A 31 0.64 -3.03 -29.23
C GLN A 31 -0.24 -3.09 -27.98
N HIS A 32 -0.55 -4.29 -27.48
CA HIS A 32 -1.45 -4.44 -26.35
C HIS A 32 -0.74 -4.08 -25.04
N LYS A 33 -1.49 -3.38 -24.20
CA LYS A 33 -1.11 -2.99 -22.83
C LYS A 33 -2.09 -3.55 -21.82
N LEU A 34 -1.77 -3.41 -20.53
CA LEU A 34 -2.58 -3.87 -19.43
C LEU A 34 -4.00 -3.24 -19.43
N SER A 35 -4.13 -1.97 -19.85
CA SER A 35 -5.42 -1.30 -20.05
C SER A 35 -6.32 -2.00 -21.08
N HIS A 36 -5.75 -2.56 -22.14
CA HIS A 36 -6.48 -3.33 -23.14
C HIS A 36 -6.94 -4.68 -22.58
N LEU A 37 -6.10 -5.34 -21.77
CA LEU A 37 -6.49 -6.55 -21.03
C LEU A 37 -7.68 -6.26 -20.12
N LEU A 38 -7.64 -5.17 -19.33
CA LEU A 38 -8.74 -4.80 -18.43
C LEU A 38 -10.05 -4.50 -19.18
N THR A 39 -9.95 -3.89 -20.36
CA THR A 39 -11.11 -3.63 -21.22
C THR A 39 -11.69 -4.95 -21.75
N PHE A 40 -10.83 -5.86 -22.22
CA PHE A 40 -11.24 -7.21 -22.61
C PHE A 40 -11.92 -7.96 -21.45
N LEU A 41 -11.38 -7.89 -20.22
CA LEU A 41 -12.02 -8.49 -19.06
C LEU A 41 -13.40 -7.91 -18.78
N HIS A 42 -13.56 -6.59 -18.90
CA HIS A 42 -14.85 -5.92 -18.75
C HIS A 42 -15.91 -6.40 -19.75
N ASP A 43 -15.51 -6.54 -21.01
CA ASP A 43 -16.41 -6.92 -22.09
C ASP A 43 -16.75 -8.41 -22.04
N GLU A 44 -15.77 -9.30 -21.86
CA GLU A 44 -15.96 -10.76 -21.88
C GLU A 44 -16.67 -11.30 -20.64
N ILE A 45 -16.35 -10.74 -19.46
CA ILE A 45 -16.96 -11.20 -18.21
C ILE A 45 -18.35 -10.56 -18.01
N GLY A 46 -18.60 -9.43 -18.65
CA GLY A 46 -19.81 -8.64 -18.47
C GLY A 46 -19.76 -7.84 -17.15
N ASP A 47 -19.45 -6.56 -17.27
CA ASP A 47 -19.41 -5.61 -16.14
C ASP A 47 -18.35 -5.95 -15.06
N TYR A 48 -17.15 -6.37 -15.50
CA TYR A 48 -16.00 -6.55 -14.62
C TYR A 48 -15.57 -5.21 -14.01
N GLY A 49 -15.43 -5.17 -12.68
CA GLY A 49 -15.07 -3.97 -11.92
C GLY A 49 -13.57 -3.68 -11.90
N TYR A 50 -13.17 -2.52 -12.41
CA TYR A 50 -11.80 -2.00 -12.26
C TYR A 50 -11.79 -0.46 -12.29
N ASP A 51 -10.74 0.15 -11.73
CA ASP A 51 -10.56 1.60 -11.72
C ASP A 51 -10.00 2.06 -13.09
N LYS A 52 -10.78 2.86 -13.82
CA LYS A 52 -10.41 3.36 -15.16
C LYS A 52 -9.43 4.53 -15.13
N THR A 53 -9.24 5.16 -13.97
CA THR A 53 -8.37 6.33 -13.80
C THR A 53 -7.01 5.93 -13.27
N TYR A 54 -6.97 5.03 -12.28
CA TYR A 54 -5.74 4.59 -11.65
C TYR A 54 -5.61 3.08 -11.76
N LEU A 55 -4.67 2.63 -12.59
CA LEU A 55 -4.38 1.21 -12.73
C LEU A 55 -3.65 0.72 -11.48
N ALA A 56 -4.24 -0.24 -10.78
CA ALA A 56 -3.58 -0.93 -9.69
C ALA A 56 -4.16 -2.33 -9.51
N LEU A 57 -3.32 -3.35 -9.68
CA LEU A 57 -3.71 -4.76 -9.56
C LEU A 57 -2.50 -5.63 -9.21
N ARG A 58 -2.75 -6.90 -8.94
CA ARG A 58 -1.70 -7.91 -8.81
C ARG A 58 -1.71 -8.88 -9.98
N ILE A 59 -0.52 -9.22 -10.48
CA ILE A 59 -0.29 -10.35 -11.37
C ILE A 59 0.62 -11.33 -10.62
N ASN A 60 0.15 -12.56 -10.39
CA ASN A 60 0.89 -13.59 -9.66
C ASN A 60 1.43 -13.06 -8.31
N HIS A 61 0.54 -12.38 -7.58
CA HIS A 61 0.80 -11.69 -6.30
C HIS A 61 1.77 -10.50 -6.35
N ILE A 62 2.27 -10.07 -7.51
CA ILE A 62 3.12 -8.87 -7.64
C ILE A 62 2.27 -7.67 -8.07
N VAL A 63 2.41 -6.55 -7.36
CA VAL A 63 1.67 -5.32 -7.62
C VAL A 63 2.18 -4.61 -8.87
N ILE A 64 1.25 -4.11 -9.66
CA ILE A 64 1.52 -3.28 -10.84
C ILE A 64 0.66 -2.01 -10.74
N PHE A 65 1.31 -0.86 -10.88
CA PHE A 65 0.68 0.47 -10.87
C PHE A 65 0.67 1.16 -12.25
N GLU A 66 1.33 0.57 -13.23
CA GLU A 66 1.59 1.20 -14.53
C GLU A 66 0.95 0.45 -15.69
N ASP A 67 0.52 1.19 -16.72
CA ASP A 67 -0.02 0.61 -17.95
C ASP A 67 1.10 0.09 -18.87
N MET A 68 1.67 -1.05 -18.47
CA MET A 68 2.78 -1.71 -19.16
C MET A 68 2.34 -2.54 -20.36
N SER A 69 3.29 -2.82 -21.24
CA SER A 69 3.05 -3.68 -22.40
C SER A 69 2.83 -5.14 -21.97
N ILE A 70 1.90 -5.83 -22.64
CA ILE A 70 1.65 -7.25 -22.36
C ILE A 70 2.90 -8.09 -22.69
N THR A 71 3.65 -7.70 -23.71
CA THR A 71 4.90 -8.38 -24.07
C THR A 71 5.95 -8.34 -22.95
N GLU A 72 6.14 -7.18 -22.31
CA GLU A 72 7.05 -7.03 -21.16
C GLU A 72 6.58 -7.84 -19.95
N LEU A 73 5.28 -7.79 -19.65
CA LEU A 73 4.68 -8.58 -18.59
C LEU A 73 4.85 -10.08 -18.84
N VAL A 74 4.71 -10.55 -20.08
CA VAL A 74 4.90 -11.97 -20.42
C VAL A 74 6.36 -12.37 -20.26
N GLN A 75 7.32 -11.50 -20.61
CA GLN A 75 8.73 -11.76 -20.36
C GLN A 75 9.05 -11.91 -18.87
N ARG A 76 8.34 -11.15 -18.01
CA ARG A 76 8.55 -11.19 -16.56
C ARG A 76 7.83 -12.33 -15.85
N PHE A 77 6.56 -12.58 -16.20
CA PHE A 77 5.63 -13.43 -15.47
C PHE A 77 5.26 -14.73 -16.21
N GLY A 78 5.71 -14.91 -17.46
CA GLY A 78 5.29 -16.01 -18.31
C GLY A 78 3.90 -15.78 -18.91
N THR A 79 3.24 -16.86 -19.34
CA THR A 79 1.93 -16.82 -20.02
C THR A 79 0.77 -17.30 -19.16
N GLU A 80 1.00 -17.59 -17.87
CA GLU A 80 -0.01 -18.02 -16.90
C GLU A 80 -0.13 -16.95 -15.82
N TRP A 81 -1.23 -16.20 -15.83
CA TRP A 81 -1.43 -15.04 -14.94
C TRP A 81 -2.65 -15.21 -14.05
N GLN A 82 -2.44 -15.05 -12.75
CA GLN A 82 -3.49 -14.82 -11.77
C GLN A 82 -3.66 -13.32 -11.56
N ILE A 83 -4.85 -12.79 -11.88
CA ILE A 83 -5.18 -11.37 -11.78
C ILE A 83 -6.03 -11.14 -10.54
N GLU A 84 -5.55 -10.28 -9.64
CA GLU A 84 -6.19 -10.03 -8.35
C GLU A 84 -6.25 -8.53 -8.02
N PRO A 85 -7.21 -8.09 -7.17
CA PRO A 85 -7.15 -6.77 -6.57
C PRO A 85 -5.88 -6.63 -5.74
N LEU A 86 -5.52 -5.39 -5.39
CA LEU A 86 -4.40 -5.16 -4.47
C LEU A 86 -4.60 -5.85 -3.11
N SER A 87 -5.87 -5.95 -2.68
CA SER A 87 -6.27 -6.67 -1.49
C SER A 87 -7.61 -7.36 -1.72
N ILE A 88 -7.64 -8.67 -1.54
CA ILE A 88 -8.87 -9.48 -1.56
C ILE A 88 -9.77 -9.09 -0.38
N TYR A 89 -9.18 -8.82 0.79
CA TYR A 89 -9.92 -8.42 2.00
C TYR A 89 -10.72 -7.12 1.79
N TYR A 90 -10.12 -6.14 1.11
CA TYR A 90 -10.78 -4.88 0.79
C TYR A 90 -11.49 -4.87 -0.57
N ALA A 91 -11.63 -6.03 -1.24
CA ALA A 91 -12.33 -6.07 -2.52
C ALA A 91 -13.82 -5.74 -2.33
N ASN A 92 -14.32 -4.78 -3.11
CA ASN A 92 -15.73 -4.43 -3.16
C ASN A 92 -16.40 -5.04 -4.39
N LYS A 93 -15.77 -4.91 -5.55
CA LYS A 93 -16.22 -5.55 -6.79
C LYS A 93 -15.03 -5.83 -7.71
N ASP A 94 -14.70 -7.10 -7.90
CA ASP A 94 -13.58 -7.57 -8.71
C ASP A 94 -12.26 -6.87 -8.29
N LEU A 95 -11.72 -5.97 -9.12
CA LEU A 95 -10.51 -5.19 -8.80
C LEU A 95 -10.79 -3.90 -8.02
N LEU A 96 -12.05 -3.48 -7.92
CA LEU A 96 -12.44 -2.27 -7.18
C LEU A 96 -12.39 -2.51 -5.67
N LEU A 97 -11.71 -1.61 -4.96
CA LEU A 97 -11.52 -1.67 -3.52
C LEU A 97 -12.59 -0.85 -2.77
N ASN A 98 -12.93 -1.30 -1.57
CA ASN A 98 -13.69 -0.54 -0.59
C ASN A 98 -12.78 0.51 0.08
N LYS A 99 -12.57 1.63 -0.61
CA LYS A 99 -11.71 2.73 -0.12
C LYS A 99 -12.20 3.27 1.24
N ASP A 100 -13.50 3.29 1.50
CA ASP A 100 -14.05 3.76 2.78
C ASP A 100 -13.69 2.83 3.95
N ALA A 101 -13.62 1.51 3.72
CA ALA A 101 -13.13 0.57 4.73
C ALA A 101 -11.64 0.77 5.02
N LEU A 102 -10.81 1.03 3.99
CA LEU A 102 -9.41 1.39 4.18
C LEU A 102 -9.26 2.68 5.01
N TRP A 103 -10.06 3.71 4.71
CA TRP A 103 -10.02 4.99 5.42
C TRP A 103 -10.37 4.85 6.90
N ARG A 104 -11.42 4.08 7.22
CA ARG A 104 -11.92 3.91 8.59
C ARG A 104 -10.87 3.36 9.56
N LYS A 105 -9.87 2.62 9.07
CA LYS A 105 -8.72 2.16 9.88
C LYS A 105 -8.01 3.30 10.62
N TYR A 106 -8.10 4.54 10.11
CA TYR A 106 -7.38 5.70 10.63
C TYR A 106 -8.27 6.69 11.40
N ASP A 107 -9.54 6.37 11.66
CA ASP A 107 -10.46 7.29 12.35
C ASP A 107 -9.98 7.66 13.77
N THR A 108 -9.41 6.68 14.50
CA THR A 108 -8.84 6.91 15.83
C THR A 108 -7.68 7.90 15.78
N PHE A 109 -6.80 7.80 14.78
CA PHE A 109 -5.69 8.73 14.60
C PHE A 109 -6.20 10.16 14.42
N PHE A 110 -7.17 10.36 13.53
CA PHE A 110 -7.72 11.70 13.28
C PHE A 110 -8.55 12.25 14.43
N THR A 111 -9.14 11.39 15.25
CA THR A 111 -9.84 11.81 16.47
C THR A 111 -8.86 12.37 17.50
N GLU A 112 -7.66 11.78 17.63
CA GLU A 112 -6.63 12.27 18.55
C GLU A 112 -5.83 13.47 17.98
N ALA A 113 -5.77 13.62 16.65
CA ALA A 113 -4.96 14.62 15.96
C ALA A 113 -5.70 15.94 15.69
N ASP A 114 -6.13 16.64 16.75
CA ASP A 114 -6.90 17.89 16.68
C ASP A 114 -6.25 19.06 15.91
N PHE A 115 -4.94 18.95 15.65
CA PHE A 115 -4.13 19.96 14.97
C PHE A 115 -4.06 19.75 13.44
N ILE A 116 -4.56 18.62 12.92
CA ILE A 116 -4.56 18.30 11.49
C ILE A 116 -5.76 18.97 10.83
N SER A 117 -5.52 19.74 9.77
CA SER A 117 -6.59 20.34 8.98
C SER A 117 -7.30 19.32 8.08
N GLU A 118 -8.53 19.62 7.65
CA GLU A 118 -9.27 18.76 6.70
C GLU A 118 -8.53 18.54 5.38
N VAL A 119 -7.73 19.52 4.92
CA VAL A 119 -6.91 19.37 3.72
C VAL A 119 -5.80 18.35 3.95
N GLU A 120 -5.13 18.42 5.10
CA GLU A 120 -4.08 17.47 5.48
C GLU A 120 -4.64 16.07 5.76
N LYS A 121 -5.86 15.97 6.29
CA LYS A 121 -6.57 14.70 6.44
C LYS A 121 -6.81 14.04 5.10
N LYS A 122 -7.36 14.78 4.12
CA LYS A 122 -7.63 14.27 2.77
C LYS A 122 -6.38 13.82 2.01
N GLU A 123 -5.23 14.38 2.35
CA GLU A 123 -3.95 14.01 1.74
C GLU A 123 -3.60 12.52 1.94
N LEU A 124 -4.05 11.90 3.04
CA LEU A 124 -3.86 10.45 3.28
C LEU A 124 -4.38 9.60 2.11
N GLY A 125 -5.41 10.05 1.39
CA GLY A 125 -5.98 9.33 0.25
C GLY A 125 -4.96 9.01 -0.86
N LYS A 126 -3.91 9.82 -1.00
CA LYS A 126 -2.83 9.59 -1.97
C LYS A 126 -1.91 8.43 -1.57
N TYR A 127 -1.89 8.08 -0.28
CA TYR A 127 -1.00 7.08 0.27
C TYR A 127 -1.68 5.76 0.59
N LEU A 128 -3.02 5.75 0.79
CA LEU A 128 -3.75 4.56 1.25
C LEU A 128 -3.49 3.30 0.43
N ILE A 129 -3.40 3.45 -0.89
CA ILE A 129 -3.18 2.34 -1.80
C ILE A 129 -1.81 1.68 -1.59
N LEU A 130 -0.81 2.44 -1.13
CA LEU A 130 0.53 1.93 -0.84
C LEU A 130 0.53 0.95 0.35
N ASN A 131 -0.42 1.08 1.28
CA ASN A 131 -0.61 0.11 2.37
C ASN A 131 -0.94 -1.30 1.87
N LEU A 132 -1.44 -1.40 0.64
CA LEU A 132 -1.85 -2.68 0.05
C LEU A 132 -0.74 -3.32 -0.77
N ILE A 133 0.48 -2.76 -0.79
CA ILE A 133 1.63 -3.36 -1.46
C ILE A 133 2.14 -4.54 -0.63
N THR A 134 2.30 -4.34 0.67
CA THR A 134 2.70 -5.40 1.60
C THR A 134 1.68 -6.53 1.63
N SER A 135 2.15 -7.76 1.75
CA SER A 135 1.32 -8.95 1.99
C SER A 135 1.18 -9.29 3.48
N MET A 136 1.53 -8.35 4.37
CA MET A 136 1.51 -8.59 5.81
C MET A 136 0.11 -8.90 6.34
N GLU A 137 0.00 -10.01 7.08
CA GLU A 137 -1.26 -10.48 7.68
C GLU A 137 -1.61 -9.79 9.00
N ASN A 138 -0.68 -9.03 9.58
CA ASN A 138 -0.90 -8.31 10.84
C ASN A 138 -1.94 -7.20 10.65
N GLU A 139 -3.15 -7.42 11.12
CA GLU A 139 -4.26 -6.45 11.02
C GLU A 139 -3.97 -5.13 11.76
N ASP A 140 -3.18 -5.18 12.83
CA ASP A 140 -2.78 -4.00 13.62
C ASP A 140 -1.75 -3.14 12.86
N TYR A 141 -1.04 -3.70 11.87
CA TYR A 141 -0.02 -2.98 11.11
C TYR A 141 -0.60 -1.73 10.44
N LEU A 142 -0.08 -0.56 10.78
CA LEU A 142 -0.67 0.72 10.36
C LEU A 142 -0.53 0.96 8.85
N GLY A 143 0.47 0.35 8.20
CA GLY A 143 0.66 0.37 6.76
C GLY A 143 1.70 1.37 6.25
N ASP A 144 2.39 0.97 5.19
CA ASP A 144 3.52 1.68 4.59
C ASP A 144 3.16 3.08 4.08
N GLY A 145 2.03 3.18 3.37
CA GLY A 145 1.47 4.45 2.93
C GLY A 145 1.14 5.37 4.09
N PHE A 146 0.60 4.83 5.19
CA PHE A 146 0.33 5.62 6.38
C PHE A 146 1.62 6.17 7.00
N PHE A 147 2.72 5.40 7.03
CA PHE A 147 4.01 5.91 7.51
C PHE A 147 4.58 7.03 6.63
N LEU A 148 4.43 6.91 5.30
CA LEU A 148 4.82 7.98 4.38
C LEU A 148 3.95 9.23 4.57
N TYR A 149 2.65 9.06 4.83
CA TYR A 149 1.77 10.14 5.22
C TYR A 149 2.20 10.79 6.54
N LEU A 150 2.61 10.01 7.55
CA LEU A 150 3.17 10.54 8.79
C LEU A 150 4.47 11.32 8.55
N LYS A 151 5.38 10.84 7.68
CA LYS A 151 6.59 11.57 7.27
C LYS A 151 6.22 12.95 6.72
N TRP A 152 5.23 13.00 5.84
CA TRP A 152 4.71 14.24 5.27
C TRP A 152 4.14 15.17 6.36
N LEU A 153 3.32 14.67 7.28
CA LEU A 153 2.80 15.46 8.40
C LEU A 153 3.89 15.96 9.35
N ILE A 154 4.91 15.15 9.64
CA ILE A 154 6.04 15.52 10.51
C ILE A 154 6.76 16.75 9.96
N SER A 155 6.97 16.83 8.64
CA SER A 155 7.60 17.99 8.00
C SER A 155 6.82 19.30 8.21
N ARG A 156 5.50 19.20 8.42
CA ARG A 156 4.57 20.33 8.58
C ARG A 156 4.32 20.68 10.05
N HIS A 157 4.32 19.67 10.90
CA HIS A 157 4.05 19.78 12.34
C HIS A 157 5.21 19.24 13.19
N PRO A 158 6.47 19.73 13.01
CA PRO A 158 7.63 19.16 13.70
C PRO A 158 7.53 19.25 15.23
N HIS A 159 6.79 20.23 15.75
CA HIS A 159 6.53 20.41 17.18
C HIS A 159 5.61 19.32 17.78
N LYS A 160 4.91 18.54 16.94
CA LYS A 160 4.05 17.41 17.35
C LYS A 160 4.77 16.05 17.30
N MET A 161 6.10 16.03 17.22
CA MET A 161 6.88 14.80 17.09
C MET A 161 6.52 13.70 18.11
N GLN A 162 6.28 14.05 19.38
CA GLN A 162 5.89 13.07 20.40
C GLN A 162 4.58 12.33 20.05
N PHE A 163 3.62 13.05 19.47
CA PHE A 163 2.37 12.45 18.99
C PHE A 163 2.64 11.45 17.86
N PHE A 164 3.42 11.84 16.85
CA PHE A 164 3.75 10.94 15.75
C PHE A 164 4.56 9.74 16.20
N THR A 165 5.51 9.91 17.14
CA THR A 165 6.30 8.80 17.70
C THR A 165 5.42 7.74 18.37
N LYS A 166 4.35 8.13 19.07
CA LYS A 166 3.38 7.18 19.66
C LYS A 166 2.81 6.23 18.60
N TRP A 167 2.43 6.77 17.44
CA TRP A 167 1.86 5.99 16.34
C TRP A 167 2.92 5.19 15.57
N LEU A 168 4.06 5.83 15.26
CA LEU A 168 5.15 5.18 14.53
C LEU A 168 5.74 4.00 15.31
N LEU A 169 5.90 4.13 16.63
CA LEU A 169 6.47 3.08 17.48
C LEU A 169 5.38 2.27 18.21
N ASP A 170 4.17 2.22 17.65
CA ASP A 170 3.15 1.33 18.18
C ASP A 170 3.66 -0.11 18.22
N LYS A 171 3.48 -0.75 19.38
CA LYS A 171 4.04 -2.08 19.66
C LYS A 171 3.39 -3.20 18.86
N ASN A 172 2.16 -3.01 18.39
CA ASN A 172 1.39 -4.04 17.70
C ASN A 172 1.49 -3.87 16.19
N GLY A 173 1.63 -2.64 15.69
CA GLY A 173 1.58 -2.37 14.26
C GLY A 173 2.38 -1.18 13.76
N GLY A 174 3.36 -0.71 14.53
CA GLY A 174 4.22 0.41 14.16
C GLY A 174 5.19 0.09 13.02
N ILE A 175 6.00 1.10 12.66
CA ILE A 175 6.94 1.09 11.54
C ILE A 175 8.03 0.02 11.66
N LEU A 176 8.30 -0.47 12.88
CA LEU A 176 9.32 -1.51 13.10
C LEU A 176 8.94 -2.88 12.52
N TYR A 177 7.67 -3.09 12.15
CA TYR A 177 7.24 -4.29 11.43
C TYR A 177 7.53 -4.23 9.93
N PHE A 178 8.00 -3.09 9.41
CA PHE A 178 8.28 -2.90 7.99
C PHE A 178 9.21 -3.98 7.42
N VAL A 179 8.86 -4.44 6.21
CA VAL A 179 9.68 -5.30 5.36
C VAL A 179 9.77 -4.69 3.98
N SER A 180 10.89 -4.93 3.29
CA SER A 180 11.13 -4.42 1.94
C SER A 180 9.98 -4.75 0.98
N LEU A 181 9.49 -3.73 0.26
CA LEU A 181 8.42 -3.84 -0.73
C LEU A 181 8.97 -4.01 -2.15
N ALA A 182 10.28 -3.82 -2.34
CA ALA A 182 10.88 -3.73 -3.67
C ALA A 182 10.57 -4.94 -4.56
N ASP A 183 10.56 -6.14 -3.98
CA ASP A 183 10.28 -7.38 -4.71
C ASP A 183 8.77 -7.71 -4.79
N MET A 184 7.91 -6.90 -4.19
CA MET A 184 6.44 -7.04 -4.22
C MET A 184 5.77 -6.15 -5.28
N VAL A 185 6.55 -5.27 -5.94
CA VAL A 185 6.08 -4.35 -6.99
C VAL A 185 6.86 -4.60 -8.28
N TYR A 186 6.19 -4.44 -9.41
CA TYR A 186 6.82 -4.45 -10.72
C TYR A 186 6.45 -3.19 -11.54
N PRO A 187 7.43 -2.50 -12.17
CA PRO A 187 8.87 -2.75 -12.11
C PRO A 187 9.44 -2.66 -10.69
N ARG A 188 10.52 -3.40 -10.42
CA ARG A 188 11.16 -3.40 -9.09
C ARG A 188 11.60 -1.98 -8.76
N ALA A 189 11.12 -1.44 -7.65
CA ALA A 189 11.42 -0.09 -7.20
C ALA A 189 11.75 -0.08 -5.70
N ASN A 190 12.82 0.61 -5.32
CA ASN A 190 13.28 0.69 -3.92
C ASN A 190 12.98 2.05 -3.27
N THR A 191 12.39 3.00 -3.99
CA THR A 191 12.16 4.36 -3.49
C THR A 191 11.30 4.37 -2.22
N LEU A 192 10.24 3.55 -2.15
CA LEU A 192 9.40 3.45 -0.95
C LEU A 192 10.19 2.88 0.25
N ASP A 193 11.02 1.87 0.01
CA ASP A 193 11.87 1.28 1.05
C ASP A 193 12.86 2.31 1.58
N GLU A 194 13.53 3.06 0.69
CA GLU A 194 14.48 4.11 1.07
C GLU A 194 13.81 5.18 1.93
N GLU A 195 12.62 5.64 1.54
CA GLU A 195 11.84 6.64 2.27
C GLU A 195 11.45 6.17 3.68
N ILE A 196 11.05 4.90 3.82
CA ILE A 196 10.66 4.29 5.10
C ILE A 196 11.89 4.04 5.98
N TRP A 197 12.99 3.54 5.42
CA TRP A 197 14.24 3.34 6.16
C TRP A 197 14.83 4.66 6.67
N GLU A 198 14.73 5.73 5.88
CA GLU A 198 15.11 7.07 6.32
C GLU A 198 14.26 7.54 7.50
N LEU A 199 12.93 7.39 7.41
CA LEU A 199 12.02 7.75 8.50
C LEU A 199 12.33 6.95 9.78
N MET A 200 12.56 5.64 9.67
CA MET A 200 12.95 4.79 10.80
C MET A 200 14.25 5.28 11.46
N ARG A 201 15.25 5.60 10.63
CA ARG A 201 16.55 6.10 11.08
C ARG A 201 16.41 7.42 11.86
N ASP A 202 15.64 8.36 11.33
CA ASP A 202 15.41 9.66 11.97
C ASP A 202 14.73 9.51 13.33
N ILE A 203 13.74 8.61 13.43
CA ILE A 203 13.05 8.33 14.70
C ILE A 203 14.02 7.73 15.72
N VAL A 204 14.79 6.71 15.34
CA VAL A 204 15.74 6.03 16.23
C VAL A 204 16.80 7.01 16.76
N PHE A 205 17.44 7.79 15.90
CA PHE A 205 18.45 8.77 16.34
C PHE A 205 17.85 9.92 17.15
N SER A 206 16.62 10.34 16.87
CA SER A 206 15.92 11.33 17.69
C SER A 206 15.61 10.82 19.12
N TYR A 207 15.48 9.49 19.28
CA TYR A 207 15.19 8.85 20.55
C TYR A 207 16.47 8.60 21.38
N GLU A 208 17.53 8.06 20.76
CA GLU A 208 18.83 7.86 21.41
C GLU A 208 19.44 9.17 21.91
N SER A 209 19.35 10.24 21.12
CA SER A 209 19.85 11.56 21.52
C SER A 209 19.12 12.12 22.75
N LYS A 210 17.85 11.79 22.97
CA LYS A 210 17.10 12.16 24.19
C LYS A 210 17.51 11.31 25.40
N GLN A 211 17.71 10.00 25.23
CA GLN A 211 18.18 9.14 26.32
C GLN A 211 19.62 9.47 26.76
N ILE A 212 20.52 9.73 25.81
CA ILE A 212 21.89 10.18 26.10
C ILE A 212 21.90 11.54 26.79
N LYS A 213 21.01 12.47 26.40
CA LYS A 213 20.82 13.75 27.10
C LYS A 213 20.27 13.57 28.52
N ALA A 214 19.31 12.67 28.74
CA ALA A 214 18.79 12.35 30.07
C ALA A 214 19.87 11.70 30.98
N LEU A 215 20.73 10.86 30.40
CA LEU A 215 21.84 10.22 31.12
C LEU A 215 22.98 11.22 31.44
N THR A 216 23.22 12.21 30.57
CA THR A 216 24.24 13.24 30.82
C THR A 216 23.77 14.30 31.82
N THR A 217 22.48 14.63 31.90
CA THR A 217 21.92 15.51 32.95
C THR A 217 21.89 14.84 34.33
N LEU A 218 21.68 13.53 34.42
CA LEU A 218 21.79 12.77 35.67
C LEU A 218 23.22 12.77 36.25
N LYS A 219 24.26 12.87 35.41
CA LYS A 219 25.66 12.96 35.86
C LYS A 219 26.06 14.35 36.38
N CYS A 220 25.37 15.43 36.01
CA CYS A 220 25.69 16.79 36.47
C CYS A 220 25.04 17.20 37.80
N GLY A 221 24.08 16.42 38.32
CA GLY A 221 23.39 16.70 39.59
C GLY A 221 24.11 16.27 40.87
N ARG A 222 25.30 15.67 40.77
CA ARG A 222 26.16 15.36 41.93
C ARG A 222 27.33 16.34 41.98
N LYS A 223 27.08 17.53 42.53
CA LYS A 223 28.12 18.34 43.17
C LYS A 223 27.71 18.49 44.64
N GLY A 224 28.48 17.85 45.52
CA GLY A 224 28.53 18.19 46.93
C GLY A 224 29.31 19.47 47.15
#